data_AF-A0A520A4C2-F1
#
_entry.id   AF-A0A520A4C2-F1
#
_cell.length_a   1.000
_cell.length_b   1.000
_cell.length_c   1.000
_cell.angle_alpha   90.00
_cell.angle_beta   90.00
_cell.angle_gamma   90.00
#
_symmetry.space_group_name_H-M   'P 1'
#
loop_
_entity.id
_entity.type
_entity.pdbx_description
1 polymer ?
#
loop_
_entity_poly.entity_id
_entity_poly.type
_entity_poly.pdbx_seq_one_letter_code
_entity_poly.pdbx_strand_id
1 'polypeptide(L)'
;MKHSCKLAGTVPGLAMGCLLLLAAPVVRAQDDYSTRMMENSTELYNNNIATITNGIINKSVLDKAVRRNNGTGGSRSLAATTAKATARNFAYVPTAALRQRTADAYVAKMRATNPAAAATVAAGLAGKTNYTALYHEINDGSGLPENDAAAAMATYMLVNWVVVNNVRDEKTITPAKARAVQAQAANVLAGNQKLDTPGAVAQLGEQLKLNAAMLEVGWLRAVHDGTDATYRQKIAAQLKSQFRIDMTKLQLTEQGLQAKGSSGANGARPTGATAPSAGAHKVASGTGVAAGAQWFFRAVSGVGAAVGFEPTALLADGQYVDVGSEPLETLNAAADKAHRPAAWGHWRKDGSAVVLTNYKSQSHSYSLGTGSWFPAYPAGAAPLKRAYECASGGQVGVASALFISKIQFLNATQFSQAENKGVSSNTPYGNASGKSTSGGTYRLQGHTLILAYANGLTVRKSFALGASGSPARPASTLIFIGGDTYTDE
;
A
#
# COMPACT_ATOMS: atom_id res chain seq x y z
N MET A 1 27.71 53.49 -50.64
CA MET A 1 28.17 54.32 -49.50
C MET A 1 26.97 54.62 -48.61
N LYS A 2 27.15 54.46 -47.28
CA LYS A 2 26.31 54.95 -46.15
C LYS A 2 25.06 54.16 -45.69
N HIS A 3 25.25 53.52 -44.53
CA HIS A 3 24.43 53.35 -43.33
C HIS A 3 22.89 53.38 -43.33
N SER A 4 22.31 52.37 -42.66
CA SER A 4 21.37 52.42 -41.50
C SER A 4 20.46 51.17 -41.51
N CYS A 5 19.85 50.65 -40.45
CA CYS A 5 20.04 50.59 -39.00
C CYS A 5 19.02 49.52 -38.52
N LYS A 6 19.26 48.89 -37.36
CA LYS A 6 18.53 47.77 -36.76
C LYS A 6 17.04 48.02 -36.51
N LEU A 7 16.22 46.96 -36.63
CA LEU A 7 15.08 46.73 -35.73
C LEU A 7 14.94 45.23 -35.44
N ALA A 8 15.14 44.87 -34.17
CA ALA A 8 14.86 43.55 -33.62
C ALA A 8 13.38 43.53 -33.18
N GLY A 9 12.62 42.55 -33.67
CA GLY A 9 11.28 42.23 -33.18
C GLY A 9 11.37 41.14 -32.10
N THR A 10 10.78 41.39 -30.95
CA THR A 10 10.68 40.46 -29.83
C THR A 10 9.20 40.29 -29.43
N VAL A 11 8.90 39.11 -28.89
CA VAL A 11 7.75 38.68 -28.04
C VAL A 11 6.36 38.52 -28.74
N PRO A 12 5.44 37.62 -28.31
CA PRO A 12 5.41 37.00 -26.99
C PRO A 12 5.10 35.49 -26.85
N GLY A 13 5.84 34.87 -25.92
CA GLY A 13 5.42 33.68 -25.19
C GLY A 13 4.60 34.08 -23.96
N LEU A 14 3.43 33.47 -23.82
CA LEU A 14 2.56 33.57 -22.65
C LEU A 14 3.24 32.92 -21.44
N ALA A 15 3.66 33.74 -20.48
CA ALA A 15 3.94 33.33 -19.11
C ALA A 15 2.66 33.51 -18.30
N MET A 16 2.10 32.41 -17.78
CA MET A 16 0.96 32.45 -16.87
C MET A 16 1.49 32.80 -15.48
N GLY A 17 1.35 34.08 -15.12
CA GLY A 17 1.82 34.63 -13.86
C GLY A 17 0.95 34.20 -12.68
N CYS A 18 1.62 33.80 -11.60
CA CYS A 18 1.09 33.78 -10.26
C CYS A 18 0.53 35.16 -9.89
N LEU A 19 -0.80 35.27 -9.86
CA LEU A 19 -1.48 36.43 -9.31
C LEU A 19 -1.62 36.26 -7.79
N LEU A 20 -0.63 36.77 -7.04
CA LEU A 20 -0.67 36.91 -5.58
C LEU A 20 -1.41 38.21 -5.22
N LEU A 21 -2.59 38.10 -4.63
CA LEU A 21 -3.29 39.21 -3.98
C LEU A 21 -2.75 39.38 -2.54
N LEU A 22 -2.12 40.53 -2.28
CA LEU A 22 -1.68 40.97 -0.96
C LEU A 22 -2.81 41.76 -0.26
N ALA A 23 -3.25 41.28 0.89
CA ALA A 23 -3.90 42.07 1.95
C ALA A 23 -3.47 41.53 3.33
N ALA A 24 -3.01 42.41 4.22
CA ALA A 24 -2.66 42.13 5.62
C ALA A 24 -3.85 42.47 6.56
N PRO A 25 -3.86 42.12 7.88
CA PRO A 25 -3.17 41.07 8.62
C PRO A 25 -4.17 40.12 9.34
N VAL A 26 -4.29 38.86 8.90
CA VAL A 26 -4.97 37.77 9.66
C VAL A 26 -4.00 36.61 9.93
N VAL A 27 -2.70 36.89 9.90
CA VAL A 27 -1.65 35.87 9.76
C VAL A 27 -1.51 34.96 10.99
N ARG A 28 -1.95 35.35 12.18
CA ARG A 28 -1.80 34.51 13.37
C ARG A 28 -2.83 33.39 13.54
N ALA A 29 -4.00 33.47 12.89
CA ALA A 29 -4.97 32.36 12.87
C ALA A 29 -4.74 31.40 11.69
N GLN A 30 -3.94 31.82 10.70
CA GLN A 30 -3.70 31.08 9.46
C GLN A 30 -2.52 30.10 9.56
N ASP A 31 -1.54 30.37 10.43
CA ASP A 31 -0.40 29.48 10.70
C ASP A 31 -0.78 28.23 11.53
N ASP A 32 -1.75 28.35 12.44
CA ASP A 32 -2.31 27.18 13.17
C ASP A 32 -3.23 26.34 12.25
N TYR A 33 -3.76 26.96 11.18
CA TYR A 33 -4.63 26.31 10.20
C TYR A 33 -3.84 25.44 9.20
N SER A 34 -2.69 25.91 8.73
CA SER A 34 -1.84 25.21 7.74
C SER A 34 -1.18 23.95 8.32
N THR A 35 -0.76 23.99 9.58
CA THR A 35 -0.15 22.84 10.27
C THR A 35 -1.20 21.76 10.61
N ARG A 36 -2.40 22.16 11.04
CA ARG A 36 -3.54 21.24 11.23
C ARG A 36 -4.07 20.66 9.91
N MET A 37 -4.02 21.43 8.82
CA MET A 37 -4.42 20.95 7.49
C MET A 37 -3.47 19.89 6.92
N MET A 38 -2.22 19.79 7.40
CA MET A 38 -1.24 18.80 6.96
C MET A 38 -1.39 17.43 7.64
N GLU A 39 -1.69 17.40 8.94
CA GLU A 39 -2.15 16.17 9.60
C GLU A 39 -3.45 15.69 8.96
N ASN A 40 -4.36 16.64 8.71
CA ASN A 40 -5.63 16.35 8.07
C ASN A 40 -5.46 15.90 6.62
N SER A 41 -4.61 16.51 5.79
CA SER A 41 -4.54 16.22 4.33
C SER A 41 -4.08 14.81 4.00
N THR A 42 -3.28 14.21 4.88
CA THR A 42 -2.97 12.79 4.71
C THR A 42 -4.15 11.91 5.14
N GLU A 43 -4.85 12.27 6.23
CA GLU A 43 -6.11 11.62 6.62
C GLU A 43 -7.25 11.79 5.59
N LEU A 44 -7.29 12.92 4.88
CA LEU A 44 -8.23 13.25 3.77
C LEU A 44 -8.10 12.19 2.66
N TYR A 45 -6.87 11.80 2.35
CA TYR A 45 -6.53 10.82 1.32
C TYR A 45 -6.70 9.37 1.81
N ASN A 46 -6.33 9.08 3.06
CA ASN A 46 -6.37 7.74 3.66
C ASN A 46 -7.76 7.10 3.65
N ASN A 47 -8.81 7.91 3.81
CA ASN A 47 -10.15 7.40 4.03
C ASN A 47 -10.86 6.96 2.74
N ASN A 48 -10.61 7.58 1.59
CA ASN A 48 -11.49 7.37 0.43
C ASN A 48 -11.22 6.14 -0.45
N ILE A 49 -9.98 5.64 -0.42
CA ILE A 49 -9.48 4.72 -1.45
C ILE A 49 -9.85 3.25 -1.22
N ALA A 50 -9.99 2.78 0.03
CA ALA A 50 -10.27 1.35 0.23
C ALA A 50 -11.68 0.91 -0.20
N THR A 51 -12.65 1.83 -0.35
CA THR A 51 -13.98 1.49 -0.88
C THR A 51 -13.93 1.15 -2.37
N ILE A 52 -13.10 1.87 -3.14
CA ILE A 52 -12.85 1.55 -4.55
C ILE A 52 -12.02 0.25 -4.62
N THR A 53 -11.00 0.11 -3.79
CA THR A 53 -10.05 -1.00 -3.93
C THR A 53 -10.59 -2.33 -3.42
N ASN A 54 -11.14 -2.40 -2.21
CA ASN A 54 -11.58 -3.66 -1.61
C ASN A 54 -12.89 -4.18 -2.22
N GLY A 55 -13.68 -3.30 -2.85
CA GLY A 55 -14.95 -3.65 -3.49
C GLY A 55 -14.86 -3.96 -4.98
N ILE A 56 -13.89 -3.34 -5.71
CA ILE A 56 -13.85 -3.31 -7.17
C ILE A 56 -12.51 -3.79 -7.76
N ILE A 57 -11.37 -3.52 -7.10
CA ILE A 57 -10.04 -3.85 -7.62
C ILE A 57 -9.51 -5.09 -6.90
N ASN A 58 -9.75 -6.26 -7.50
CA ASN A 58 -9.29 -7.51 -6.93
C ASN A 58 -7.74 -7.51 -6.88
N LYS A 59 -7.16 -7.52 -5.66
CA LYS A 59 -5.72 -7.49 -5.34
C LYS A 59 -4.82 -8.30 -6.30
N SER A 60 -5.30 -9.44 -6.76
CA SER A 60 -4.55 -10.33 -7.67
C SER A 60 -4.42 -9.81 -9.10
N VAL A 61 -5.33 -8.95 -9.56
CA VAL A 61 -5.40 -8.51 -10.96
C VAL A 61 -4.35 -7.44 -11.24
N LEU A 62 -4.17 -6.49 -10.31
CA LEU A 62 -3.19 -5.42 -10.44
C LEU A 62 -1.75 -5.95 -10.30
N ASP A 63 -1.49 -6.85 -9.33
CA ASP A 63 -0.20 -7.55 -9.19
C ASP A 63 0.09 -8.42 -10.44
N LYS A 64 -0.91 -9.13 -10.98
CA LYS A 64 -0.74 -9.89 -12.24
C LYS A 64 -0.53 -9.01 -13.46
N ALA A 65 -1.07 -7.80 -13.51
CA ALA A 65 -0.88 -6.87 -14.64
C ALA A 65 0.54 -6.28 -14.62
N VAL A 66 1.01 -5.84 -13.44
CA VAL A 66 2.38 -5.35 -13.26
C VAL A 66 3.40 -6.47 -13.48
N ARG A 67 3.17 -7.68 -12.95
CA ARG A 67 4.06 -8.83 -13.16
C ARG A 67 4.06 -9.36 -14.59
N ARG A 68 2.92 -9.35 -15.30
CA ARG A 68 2.86 -9.74 -16.73
C ARG A 68 3.77 -8.88 -17.60
N ASN A 69 3.90 -7.60 -17.27
CA ASN A 69 4.77 -6.68 -18.02
C ASN A 69 6.26 -6.84 -17.68
N ASN A 70 6.59 -7.42 -16.51
CA ASN A 70 7.97 -7.59 -16.05
C ASN A 70 8.55 -8.99 -16.31
N GLY A 71 7.79 -9.92 -16.90
CA GLY A 71 8.19 -11.31 -17.08
C GLY A 71 9.15 -11.55 -18.25
N THR A 72 10.45 -11.36 -18.02
CA THR A 72 11.55 -11.91 -18.85
C THR A 72 11.86 -13.34 -18.41
N GLY A 73 11.17 -14.34 -18.96
CA GLY A 73 11.56 -15.74 -18.72
C GLY A 73 10.45 -16.74 -18.95
N GLY A 74 10.35 -17.26 -20.17
CA GLY A 74 9.48 -18.38 -20.52
C GLY A 74 8.68 -18.12 -21.78
N SER A 75 9.32 -18.23 -22.94
CA SER A 75 8.64 -18.39 -24.23
C SER A 75 7.84 -19.69 -24.25
N ARG A 76 6.68 -19.72 -23.60
CA ARG A 76 5.56 -20.51 -24.10
C ARG A 76 4.76 -19.59 -25.00
N SER A 77 4.89 -19.86 -26.29
CA SER A 77 4.10 -19.30 -27.38
C SER A 77 2.66 -18.98 -26.93
N LEU A 78 2.35 -17.69 -26.88
CA LEU A 78 1.01 -17.14 -26.63
C LEU A 78 0.12 -17.18 -27.89
N ALA A 79 0.46 -18.00 -28.89
CA ALA A 79 -0.27 -18.01 -30.16
C ALA A 79 -1.60 -18.80 -30.14
N ALA A 80 -1.97 -19.49 -29.06
CA ALA A 80 -3.06 -20.48 -29.13
C ALA A 80 -4.28 -20.27 -28.23
N THR A 81 -4.35 -19.26 -27.36
CA THR A 81 -5.60 -18.99 -26.60
C THR A 81 -5.72 -17.54 -26.12
N THR A 82 -5.53 -16.58 -27.02
CA THR A 82 -6.14 -15.26 -26.82
C THR A 82 -7.60 -15.40 -27.20
N ALA A 83 -8.42 -15.93 -26.29
CA ALA A 83 -9.84 -15.64 -26.35
C ALA A 83 -9.92 -14.11 -26.48
N LYS A 84 -10.47 -13.64 -27.60
CA LYS A 84 -10.64 -12.23 -27.94
C LYS A 84 -11.51 -11.63 -26.84
N ALA A 85 -10.87 -11.20 -25.75
CA ALA A 85 -11.56 -10.60 -24.63
C ALA A 85 -12.28 -9.39 -25.21
N THR A 86 -13.61 -9.45 -25.21
CA THR A 86 -14.46 -8.40 -25.73
C THR A 86 -14.08 -7.14 -24.98
N ALA A 87 -13.55 -6.15 -25.70
CA ALA A 87 -13.17 -4.88 -25.10
C ALA A 87 -14.41 -4.28 -24.43
N ARG A 88 -14.43 -4.28 -23.09
CA ARG A 88 -15.54 -3.70 -22.31
C ARG A 88 -15.46 -2.18 -22.45
N ASN A 89 -16.61 -1.55 -22.72
CA ASN A 89 -16.71 -0.10 -22.77
C ASN A 89 -16.79 0.47 -21.35
N PHE A 90 -15.88 1.39 -21.00
CA PHE A 90 -15.88 2.10 -19.71
C PHE A 90 -16.28 3.57 -19.84
N ALA A 91 -16.72 4.00 -21.02
CA ALA A 91 -17.28 5.33 -21.23
C ALA A 91 -18.62 5.48 -20.48
N TYR A 92 -18.87 6.68 -19.96
CA TYR A 92 -20.11 7.01 -19.27
C TYR A 92 -20.53 8.46 -19.52
N VAL A 93 -21.80 8.76 -19.27
CA VAL A 93 -22.32 10.13 -19.34
C VAL A 93 -22.37 10.71 -17.93
N PRO A 94 -21.58 11.74 -17.61
CA PRO A 94 -21.63 12.36 -16.30
C PRO A 94 -22.92 13.18 -16.13
N THR A 95 -23.47 13.23 -14.92
CA THR A 95 -24.62 14.09 -14.60
C THR A 95 -24.28 14.99 -13.41
N ALA A 96 -24.86 16.19 -13.34
CA ALA A 96 -24.64 17.10 -12.20
C ALA A 96 -25.04 16.46 -10.86
N ALA A 97 -26.16 15.71 -10.84
CA ALA A 97 -26.61 14.98 -9.66
C ALA A 97 -25.61 13.89 -9.21
N LEU A 98 -25.00 13.16 -10.15
CA LEU A 98 -23.98 12.15 -9.83
C LEU A 98 -22.72 12.80 -9.25
N ARG A 99 -22.28 13.92 -9.82
CA ARG A 99 -21.12 14.66 -9.34
C ARG A 99 -21.34 15.20 -7.93
N GLN A 100 -22.50 15.83 -7.71
CA GLN A 100 -22.88 16.33 -6.40
C GLN A 100 -22.93 15.20 -5.37
N ARG A 101 -23.60 14.08 -5.69
CA ARG A 101 -23.65 12.91 -4.81
C ARG A 101 -22.25 12.37 -4.49
N THR A 102 -21.34 12.37 -5.47
CA THR A 102 -19.97 11.91 -5.28
C THR A 102 -19.18 12.83 -4.34
N ALA A 103 -19.31 14.15 -4.51
CA ALA A 103 -18.74 15.15 -3.62
C ALA A 103 -19.32 15.05 -2.20
N ASP A 104 -20.63 14.96 -2.07
CA ASP A 104 -21.32 14.83 -0.78
C ASP A 104 -20.90 13.56 -0.04
N ALA A 105 -20.83 12.43 -0.75
CA ALA A 105 -20.37 11.17 -0.18
C ALA A 105 -18.91 11.27 0.29
N TYR A 106 -18.05 11.97 -0.46
CA TYR A 106 -16.66 12.22 -0.10
C TYR A 106 -16.54 13.06 1.18
N VAL A 107 -17.30 14.17 1.25
CA VAL A 107 -17.35 15.05 2.43
C VAL A 107 -17.93 14.33 3.65
N ALA A 108 -19.05 13.63 3.50
CA ALA A 108 -19.70 12.90 4.59
C ALA A 108 -18.75 11.85 5.18
N LYS A 109 -18.01 11.15 4.31
CA LYS A 109 -17.02 10.16 4.68
C LYS A 109 -15.86 10.73 5.50
N MET A 110 -15.38 11.90 5.08
CA MET A 110 -14.33 12.63 5.76
C MET A 110 -14.78 13.21 7.09
N ARG A 111 -16.04 13.64 7.18
CA ARG A 111 -16.62 14.19 8.42
C ARG A 111 -16.61 13.17 9.56
N ALA A 112 -16.71 11.88 9.24
CA ALA A 112 -16.69 10.81 10.24
C ALA A 112 -15.35 10.66 10.96
N THR A 113 -14.23 10.95 10.28
CA THR A 113 -12.89 10.83 10.85
C THR A 113 -12.28 12.18 11.21
N ASN A 114 -12.64 13.22 10.47
CA ASN A 114 -12.08 14.55 10.59
C ASN A 114 -13.10 15.65 10.22
N PRO A 115 -13.96 16.06 11.16
CA PRO A 115 -15.03 17.03 10.92
C PRO A 115 -14.53 18.39 10.40
N ALA A 116 -13.40 18.89 10.92
CA ALA A 116 -12.85 20.19 10.55
C ALA A 116 -12.34 20.20 9.11
N ALA A 117 -11.62 19.14 8.71
CA ALA A 117 -11.13 19.02 7.35
C ALA A 117 -12.29 18.81 6.36
N ALA A 118 -13.32 18.04 6.76
CA ALA A 118 -14.53 17.86 5.96
C ALA A 118 -15.28 19.17 5.71
N ALA A 119 -15.36 20.06 6.69
CA ALA A 119 -15.96 21.38 6.51
C ALA A 119 -15.19 22.22 5.49
N THR A 120 -13.86 22.17 5.53
CA THR A 120 -13.01 22.90 4.57
C THR A 120 -13.15 22.36 3.15
N VAL A 121 -13.12 21.03 3.00
CA VAL A 121 -13.35 20.37 1.69
C VAL A 121 -14.76 20.64 1.17
N ALA A 122 -15.78 20.57 2.04
CA ALA A 122 -17.15 20.90 1.67
C ALA A 122 -17.28 22.33 1.15
N ALA A 123 -16.65 23.30 1.83
CA ALA A 123 -16.64 24.69 1.38
C ALA A 123 -15.92 24.86 0.02
N GLY A 124 -14.81 24.16 -0.19
CA GLY A 124 -14.12 24.13 -1.48
C GLY A 124 -15.00 23.56 -2.60
N LEU A 125 -15.60 22.39 -2.38
CA LEU A 125 -16.43 21.68 -3.36
C LEU A 125 -17.79 22.36 -3.62
N ALA A 126 -18.39 23.00 -2.61
CA ALA A 126 -19.65 23.75 -2.75
C ALA A 126 -19.45 25.14 -3.37
N GLY A 127 -18.21 25.65 -3.39
CA GLY A 127 -17.84 26.92 -3.99
C GLY A 127 -17.55 26.83 -5.50
N LYS A 128 -16.63 27.67 -5.99
CA LYS A 128 -16.23 27.70 -7.41
C LYS A 128 -15.36 26.52 -7.85
N THR A 129 -14.83 25.73 -6.90
CA THR A 129 -13.90 24.64 -7.18
C THR A 129 -14.66 23.39 -7.58
N ASN A 130 -15.08 23.35 -8.84
CA ASN A 130 -15.60 22.13 -9.44
C ASN A 130 -14.45 21.13 -9.62
N TYR A 131 -14.48 20.00 -8.90
CA TYR A 131 -13.43 18.98 -9.02
C TYR A 131 -13.29 18.46 -10.46
N THR A 132 -14.30 18.60 -11.32
CA THR A 132 -14.18 18.25 -12.73
C THR A 132 -13.29 19.22 -13.50
N ALA A 133 -13.27 20.51 -13.13
CA ALA A 133 -12.33 21.47 -13.72
C ALA A 133 -10.89 21.15 -13.31
N LEU A 134 -10.67 20.84 -12.02
CA LEU A 134 -9.37 20.36 -11.54
C LEU A 134 -8.94 19.06 -12.23
N TYR A 135 -9.88 18.10 -12.36
CA TYR A 135 -9.60 16.86 -13.07
C TYR A 135 -9.28 17.11 -14.55
N HIS A 136 -10.00 18.02 -15.21
CA HIS A 136 -9.74 18.39 -16.60
C HIS A 136 -8.33 18.97 -16.75
N GLU A 137 -7.90 19.86 -15.85
CA GLU A 137 -6.54 20.41 -15.81
C GLU A 137 -5.48 19.33 -15.61
N ILE A 138 -5.68 18.40 -14.66
CA ILE A 138 -4.78 17.25 -14.43
C ILE A 138 -4.70 16.34 -15.67
N ASN A 139 -5.83 16.17 -16.36
CA ASN A 139 -5.96 15.28 -17.51
C ASN A 139 -5.56 15.96 -18.82
N ASP A 140 -5.33 17.28 -18.82
CA ASP A 140 -4.95 18.03 -20.01
C ASP A 140 -3.59 17.54 -20.54
N GLY A 141 -3.42 17.57 -21.86
CA GLY A 141 -2.22 17.03 -22.52
C GLY A 141 -2.04 15.51 -22.48
N SER A 142 -2.79 14.76 -21.65
CA SER A 142 -2.71 13.28 -21.59
C SER A 142 -3.43 12.58 -22.75
N GLY A 143 -4.34 13.27 -23.44
CA GLY A 143 -5.18 12.69 -24.50
C GLY A 143 -6.10 11.56 -24.04
N LEU A 144 -6.30 11.39 -22.72
CA LEU A 144 -7.24 10.42 -22.15
C LEU A 144 -8.67 10.95 -22.21
N PRO A 145 -9.67 10.08 -22.54
CA PRO A 145 -11.07 10.50 -22.57
C PRO A 145 -11.57 10.88 -21.17
N GLU A 146 -12.16 12.07 -21.04
CA GLU A 146 -12.53 12.62 -19.73
C GLU A 146 -13.61 11.80 -19.02
N ASN A 147 -14.56 11.22 -19.76
CA ASN A 147 -15.70 10.47 -19.19
C ASN A 147 -15.60 8.97 -19.44
N ASP A 148 -14.47 8.38 -19.07
CA ASP A 148 -14.21 6.95 -19.12
C ASP A 148 -13.60 6.48 -17.79
N ALA A 149 -14.12 5.41 -17.21
CA ALA A 149 -13.67 4.96 -15.89
C ALA A 149 -12.25 4.37 -15.91
N ALA A 150 -11.82 3.77 -17.03
CA ALA A 150 -10.44 3.31 -17.19
C ALA A 150 -9.47 4.48 -17.35
N ALA A 151 -9.88 5.53 -18.06
CA ALA A 151 -9.12 6.78 -18.14
C ALA A 151 -9.01 7.46 -16.77
N ALA A 152 -10.10 7.61 -16.03
CA ALA A 152 -10.08 8.17 -14.68
C ALA A 152 -9.19 7.37 -13.72
N MET A 153 -9.18 6.04 -13.84
CA MET A 153 -8.27 5.19 -13.07
C MET A 153 -6.82 5.40 -13.49
N ALA A 154 -6.54 5.53 -14.80
CA ALA A 154 -5.21 5.79 -15.30
C ALA A 154 -4.67 7.14 -14.81
N THR A 155 -5.46 8.20 -14.90
CA THR A 155 -5.12 9.53 -14.39
C THR A 155 -4.84 9.48 -12.89
N TYR A 156 -5.68 8.80 -12.11
CA TYR A 156 -5.43 8.59 -10.69
C TYR A 156 -4.11 7.83 -10.40
N MET A 157 -3.79 6.79 -11.17
CA MET A 157 -2.51 6.06 -11.05
C MET A 157 -1.30 6.93 -11.44
N LEU A 158 -1.44 7.74 -12.49
CA LEU A 158 -0.41 8.66 -12.96
C LEU A 158 -0.12 9.75 -11.92
N VAL A 159 -1.14 10.37 -11.34
CA VAL A 159 -0.98 11.37 -10.26
C VAL A 159 -0.26 10.73 -9.06
N ASN A 160 -0.65 9.53 -8.63
CA ASN A 160 0.07 8.82 -7.57
C ASN A 160 1.55 8.60 -7.90
N TRP A 161 1.86 8.20 -9.13
CA TRP A 161 3.23 7.97 -9.56
C TRP A 161 4.05 9.27 -9.60
N VAL A 162 3.45 10.36 -10.11
CA VAL A 162 4.02 11.72 -10.15
C VAL A 162 4.35 12.20 -8.74
N VAL A 163 3.38 12.11 -7.82
CA VAL A 163 3.57 12.47 -6.41
C VAL A 163 4.72 11.65 -5.83
N VAL A 164 4.63 10.32 -5.83
CA VAL A 164 5.63 9.44 -5.19
C VAL A 164 7.04 9.68 -5.72
N ASN A 165 7.18 9.85 -7.05
CA ASN A 165 8.47 10.05 -7.71
C ASN A 165 8.89 11.52 -7.85
N ASN A 166 8.12 12.47 -7.29
CA ASN A 166 8.38 13.91 -7.34
C ASN A 166 8.61 14.44 -8.76
N VAL A 167 7.77 14.04 -9.70
CA VAL A 167 7.87 14.48 -11.09
C VAL A 167 7.24 15.86 -11.21
N ARG A 168 8.01 16.87 -11.59
CA ARG A 168 7.52 18.26 -11.74
C ARG A 168 7.44 18.72 -13.19
N ASP A 169 7.97 17.93 -14.12
CA ASP A 169 7.91 18.22 -15.54
C ASP A 169 6.65 17.59 -16.15
N GLU A 170 5.71 18.45 -16.53
CA GLU A 170 4.44 18.10 -17.19
C GLU A 170 4.67 17.29 -18.48
N LYS A 171 5.80 17.48 -19.16
CA LYS A 171 6.15 16.74 -20.40
C LYS A 171 6.48 15.27 -20.15
N THR A 172 6.63 14.86 -18.88
CA THR A 172 6.93 13.47 -18.53
C THR A 172 5.80 12.53 -18.94
N ILE A 173 4.54 12.98 -18.81
CA ILE A 173 3.34 12.22 -19.18
C ILE A 173 2.94 12.60 -20.60
N THR A 174 3.39 11.80 -21.57
CA THR A 174 2.95 11.93 -22.96
C THR A 174 1.61 11.23 -23.19
N PRO A 175 0.85 11.57 -24.24
CA PRO A 175 -0.38 10.86 -24.57
C PRO A 175 -0.22 9.35 -24.75
N ALA A 176 0.91 8.91 -25.30
CA ALA A 176 1.19 7.50 -25.53
C ALA A 176 1.42 6.73 -24.21
N LYS A 177 2.21 7.28 -23.28
CA LYS A 177 2.37 6.74 -21.92
C LYS A 177 1.05 6.70 -21.16
N ALA A 178 0.25 7.76 -21.23
CA ALA A 178 -1.03 7.83 -20.55
C ALA A 178 -2.01 6.77 -21.06
N ARG A 179 -2.14 6.61 -22.39
CA ARG A 179 -2.94 5.54 -23.01
C ARG A 179 -2.46 4.14 -22.63
N ALA A 180 -1.15 3.95 -22.49
CA ALA A 180 -0.61 2.67 -22.05
C ALA A 180 -1.01 2.33 -20.60
N VAL A 181 -1.01 3.33 -19.70
CA VAL A 181 -1.57 3.16 -18.34
C VAL A 181 -3.08 2.93 -18.38
N GLN A 182 -3.82 3.60 -19.28
CA GLN A 182 -5.26 3.33 -19.49
C GLN A 182 -5.53 1.90 -19.92
N ALA A 183 -4.71 1.34 -20.82
CA ALA A 183 -4.85 -0.07 -21.20
C ALA A 183 -4.61 -1.01 -20.00
N GLN A 184 -3.64 -0.69 -19.12
CA GLN A 184 -3.43 -1.42 -17.87
C GLN A 184 -4.66 -1.31 -16.95
N ALA A 185 -5.19 -0.10 -16.78
CA ALA A 185 -6.38 0.16 -15.97
C ALA A 185 -7.63 -0.57 -16.51
N ALA A 186 -7.89 -0.50 -17.82
CA ALA A 186 -9.01 -1.17 -18.48
C ALA A 186 -8.97 -2.69 -18.25
N ASN A 187 -7.78 -3.31 -18.34
CA ASN A 187 -7.60 -4.72 -18.04
C ASN A 187 -7.93 -5.08 -16.58
N VAL A 188 -7.63 -4.16 -15.65
CA VAL A 188 -7.96 -4.33 -14.23
C VAL A 188 -9.47 -4.24 -14.02
N LEU A 189 -10.12 -3.23 -14.61
CA LEU A 189 -11.56 -3.02 -14.49
C LEU A 189 -12.39 -4.12 -15.18
N ALA A 190 -11.90 -4.68 -16.29
CA ALA A 190 -12.60 -5.75 -17.03
C ALA A 190 -12.77 -7.03 -16.20
N GLY A 191 -11.90 -7.26 -15.21
CA GLY A 191 -11.99 -8.39 -14.28
C GLY A 191 -13.08 -8.26 -13.22
N ASN A 192 -13.81 -7.13 -13.17
CA ASN A 192 -14.81 -6.89 -12.13
C ASN A 192 -16.24 -6.91 -12.69
N GLN A 193 -17.03 -7.89 -12.28
CA GLN A 193 -18.44 -8.06 -12.64
C GLN A 193 -19.34 -6.94 -12.09
N LYS A 194 -18.96 -6.24 -11.02
CA LYS A 194 -19.75 -5.11 -10.50
C LYS A 194 -19.79 -3.91 -11.46
N LEU A 195 -18.91 -3.89 -12.46
CA LEU A 195 -18.85 -2.85 -13.50
C LEU A 195 -19.58 -3.26 -14.78
N ASP A 196 -20.50 -4.24 -14.70
CA ASP A 196 -21.33 -4.67 -15.83
C ASP A 196 -22.49 -3.72 -16.13
N THR A 197 -22.73 -2.72 -15.26
CA THR A 197 -23.79 -1.73 -15.47
C THR A 197 -23.22 -0.34 -15.75
N PRO A 198 -23.83 0.44 -16.68
CA PRO A 198 -23.39 1.81 -16.96
C PRO A 198 -23.38 2.72 -15.72
N GLY A 199 -24.34 2.55 -14.81
CA GLY A 199 -24.42 3.32 -13.57
C GLY A 199 -23.24 3.07 -12.62
N ALA A 200 -22.79 1.82 -12.50
CA ALA A 200 -21.62 1.49 -11.68
C ALA A 200 -20.31 2.03 -12.30
N VAL A 201 -20.19 1.98 -13.62
CA VAL A 201 -19.06 2.58 -14.36
C VAL A 201 -19.02 4.09 -14.14
N ALA A 202 -20.15 4.78 -14.26
CA ALA A 202 -20.25 6.22 -14.05
C ALA A 202 -19.88 6.62 -12.62
N GLN A 203 -20.42 5.92 -11.61
CA GLN A 203 -20.14 6.20 -10.21
C GLN A 203 -18.66 5.99 -9.87
N LEU A 204 -18.05 4.92 -10.38
CA LEU A 204 -16.61 4.67 -10.21
C LEU A 204 -15.78 5.76 -10.90
N GLY A 205 -16.12 6.10 -12.14
CA GLY A 205 -15.42 7.12 -12.91
C GLY A 205 -15.39 8.47 -12.20
N GLU A 206 -16.54 8.96 -11.72
CA GLU A 206 -16.62 10.23 -10.99
C GLU A 206 -15.87 10.19 -9.65
N GLN A 207 -15.89 9.05 -8.94
CA GLN A 207 -15.15 8.90 -7.70
C GLN A 207 -13.63 8.92 -7.92
N LEU A 208 -13.15 8.29 -9.00
CA LEU A 208 -11.74 8.30 -9.39
C LEU A 208 -11.27 9.70 -9.78
N LYS A 209 -12.09 10.45 -10.52
CA LYS A 209 -11.81 11.86 -10.85
C LYS A 209 -11.63 12.71 -9.59
N LEU A 210 -12.58 12.62 -8.66
CA LEU A 210 -12.51 13.36 -7.41
C LEU A 210 -11.25 12.97 -6.60
N ASN A 211 -10.93 11.68 -6.50
CA ASN A 211 -9.73 11.24 -5.79
C ASN A 211 -8.43 11.73 -6.44
N ALA A 212 -8.35 11.75 -7.77
CA ALA A 212 -7.20 12.31 -8.49
C ALA A 212 -7.05 13.81 -8.21
N ALA A 213 -8.15 14.57 -8.30
CA ALA A 213 -8.16 16.01 -8.00
C ALA A 213 -7.73 16.30 -6.56
N MET A 214 -8.24 15.55 -5.57
CA MET A 214 -7.89 15.76 -4.16
C MET A 214 -6.43 15.38 -3.85
N LEU A 215 -5.90 14.34 -4.50
CA LEU A 215 -4.51 13.95 -4.36
C LEU A 215 -3.56 15.04 -4.88
N GLU A 216 -3.86 15.59 -6.07
CA GLU A 216 -3.07 16.66 -6.69
C GLU A 216 -3.10 17.93 -5.82
N VAL A 217 -4.28 18.38 -5.39
CA VAL A 217 -4.41 19.55 -4.52
C VAL A 217 -3.61 19.36 -3.22
N GLY A 218 -3.68 18.18 -2.61
CA GLY A 218 -2.90 17.86 -1.41
C GLY A 218 -1.39 17.91 -1.65
N TRP A 219 -0.93 17.44 -2.81
CA TRP A 219 0.49 17.50 -3.17
C TRP A 219 0.96 18.93 -3.48
N LEU A 220 0.22 19.70 -4.28
CA LEU A 220 0.53 21.10 -4.58
C LEU A 220 0.62 21.92 -3.30
N ARG A 221 -0.28 21.68 -2.34
CA ARG A 221 -0.20 22.32 -1.02
C ARG A 221 1.04 21.89 -0.24
N ALA A 222 1.36 20.60 -0.24
CA ALA A 222 2.57 20.11 0.43
C ALA A 222 3.85 20.67 -0.20
N VAL A 223 3.88 20.90 -1.52
CA VAL A 223 4.98 21.58 -2.21
C VAL A 223 5.07 23.03 -1.76
N HIS A 224 3.95 23.76 -1.74
CA HIS A 224 3.90 25.15 -1.25
C HIS A 224 4.40 25.27 0.20
N ASP A 225 4.00 24.34 1.07
CA ASP A 225 4.33 24.36 2.50
C ASP A 225 5.71 23.74 2.82
N GLY A 226 6.45 23.24 1.82
CA GLY A 226 7.78 22.65 2.00
C GLY A 226 7.77 21.26 2.68
N THR A 227 6.65 20.53 2.59
CA THR A 227 6.42 19.24 3.26
C THR A 227 6.12 18.09 2.31
N ASP A 228 6.36 18.31 1.01
CA ASP A 228 6.15 17.33 -0.06
C ASP A 228 6.89 16.01 0.17
N ALA A 229 8.11 16.04 0.74
CA ALA A 229 8.85 14.81 1.05
C ALA A 229 8.07 13.88 2.01
N THR A 230 7.51 14.43 3.08
CA THR A 230 6.69 13.69 4.06
C THR A 230 5.41 13.20 3.42
N TYR A 231 4.72 14.07 2.67
CA TYR A 231 3.49 13.72 1.97
C TYR A 231 3.72 12.52 1.03
N ARG A 232 4.75 12.59 0.18
CA ARG A 232 5.14 11.53 -0.75
C ARG A 232 5.44 10.20 -0.07
N GLN A 233 6.17 10.22 1.04
CA GLN A 233 6.47 9.00 1.81
C GLN A 233 5.19 8.35 2.34
N LYS A 234 4.24 9.15 2.86
CA LYS A 234 2.95 8.64 3.34
C LYS A 234 2.14 8.01 2.20
N ILE A 235 2.04 8.69 1.05
CA ILE A 235 1.37 8.15 -0.16
C ILE A 235 2.04 6.85 -0.62
N ALA A 236 3.37 6.79 -0.68
CA ALA A 236 4.11 5.58 -1.05
C ALA A 236 3.86 4.41 -0.07
N ALA A 237 3.92 4.68 1.24
CA ALA A 237 3.64 3.69 2.27
C ALA A 237 2.18 3.19 2.22
N GLN A 238 1.24 4.09 1.95
CA GLN A 238 -0.16 3.74 1.75
C GLN A 238 -0.35 2.85 0.53
N LEU A 239 0.24 3.20 -0.63
CA LEU A 239 0.12 2.39 -1.83
C LEU A 239 0.71 0.99 -1.63
N LYS A 240 1.83 0.92 -0.91
CA LYS A 240 2.48 -0.34 -0.55
C LYS A 240 1.66 -1.16 0.45
N SER A 241 1.03 -0.54 1.44
CA SER A 241 0.20 -1.25 2.42
C SER A 241 -1.13 -1.69 1.83
N GLN A 242 -1.87 -0.80 1.16
CA GLN A 242 -3.19 -1.05 0.60
C GLN A 242 -3.16 -1.91 -0.67
N PHE A 243 -2.25 -1.61 -1.60
CA PHE A 243 -2.23 -2.26 -2.93
C PHE A 243 -1.07 -3.24 -3.11
N ARG A 244 -0.13 -3.32 -2.16
CA ARG A 244 1.15 -4.04 -2.33
C ARG A 244 1.95 -3.55 -3.54
N ILE A 245 1.70 -2.31 -3.97
CA ILE A 245 2.47 -1.65 -5.04
C ILE A 245 3.47 -0.72 -4.41
N ASP A 246 4.75 -0.97 -4.70
CA ASP A 246 5.80 -0.03 -4.37
C ASP A 246 6.02 0.91 -5.57
N MET A 247 5.28 2.03 -5.60
CA MET A 247 5.39 2.99 -6.72
C MET A 247 6.78 3.63 -6.84
N THR A 248 7.59 3.59 -5.78
CA THR A 248 9.00 4.02 -5.84
C THR A 248 9.85 3.10 -6.73
N LYS A 249 9.39 1.85 -6.95
CA LYS A 249 10.02 0.84 -7.81
C LYS A 249 9.43 0.81 -9.21
N LEU A 250 8.50 1.68 -9.54
CA LEU A 250 7.88 1.74 -10.87
C LEU A 250 8.42 2.92 -11.68
N GLN A 251 8.57 2.71 -12.98
CA GLN A 251 8.85 3.73 -13.99
C GLN A 251 7.68 3.81 -14.97
N LEU A 252 7.39 5.03 -15.44
CA LEU A 252 6.41 5.26 -16.49
C LEU A 252 7.10 5.18 -17.86
N THR A 253 6.67 4.24 -18.70
CA THR A 253 7.18 4.01 -20.07
C THR A 253 6.05 4.08 -21.09
N GLU A 254 6.39 3.99 -22.37
CA GLU A 254 5.43 3.87 -23.48
C GLU A 254 4.55 2.60 -23.41
N GLN A 255 4.88 1.66 -22.50
CA GLN A 255 4.10 0.45 -22.21
C GLN A 255 3.34 0.55 -20.88
N GLY A 256 3.29 1.75 -20.29
CA GLY A 256 2.61 2.06 -19.03
C GLY A 256 3.55 2.00 -17.84
N LEU A 257 3.03 1.66 -16.66
CA LEU A 257 3.84 1.51 -15.45
C LEU A 257 4.54 0.15 -15.45
N GLN A 258 5.85 0.14 -15.28
CA GLN A 258 6.71 -1.05 -15.25
C GLN A 258 7.69 -1.00 -14.09
N ALA A 259 8.30 -2.13 -13.71
CA ALA A 259 9.37 -2.08 -12.70
C ALA A 259 10.59 -1.31 -13.22
N LYS A 260 11.23 -0.50 -12.37
CA LYS A 260 12.53 0.09 -12.67
C LYS A 260 13.52 -1.03 -12.98
N GLY A 261 14.23 -0.91 -14.10
CA GLY A 261 15.18 -1.92 -14.58
C GLY A 261 14.62 -2.92 -15.58
N SER A 262 13.31 -2.93 -15.87
CA SER A 262 12.75 -3.67 -17.00
C SER A 262 12.87 -2.86 -18.29
N SER A 263 14.07 -2.46 -18.71
CA SER A 263 14.21 -1.85 -20.04
C SER A 263 13.96 -2.92 -21.09
N GLY A 264 12.90 -2.75 -21.90
CA GLY A 264 12.58 -3.64 -23.00
C GLY A 264 13.76 -3.83 -23.94
N ALA A 265 14.40 -4.99 -23.87
CA ALA A 265 15.33 -5.47 -24.88
C ALA A 265 14.53 -5.80 -26.16
N ASN A 266 14.15 -4.77 -26.90
CA ASN A 266 13.67 -4.86 -28.28
C ASN A 266 14.77 -4.40 -29.26
N GLY A 267 16.03 -4.44 -28.84
CA GLY A 267 17.20 -4.29 -29.72
C GLY A 267 17.61 -5.65 -30.28
N ALA A 268 17.64 -5.75 -31.60
CA ALA A 268 18.12 -6.84 -32.46
C ALA A 268 18.77 -8.05 -31.76
N ARG A 269 18.13 -9.22 -31.91
CA ARG A 269 18.63 -10.52 -31.47
C ARG A 269 19.91 -10.90 -32.26
N PRO A 270 21.07 -11.09 -31.62
CA PRO A 270 22.19 -11.78 -32.24
C PRO A 270 21.82 -13.27 -32.35
N THR A 271 21.79 -13.79 -33.57
CA THR A 271 21.72 -15.23 -33.82
C THR A 271 23.06 -15.86 -33.49
N GLY A 272 23.14 -16.60 -32.39
CA GLY A 272 24.23 -17.56 -32.16
C GLY A 272 24.83 -17.52 -30.77
N ALA A 273 24.27 -18.33 -29.86
CA ALA A 273 25.04 -18.96 -28.78
C ALA A 273 24.21 -20.10 -28.18
N THR A 274 24.76 -21.30 -28.25
CA THR A 274 24.22 -22.56 -27.72
C THR A 274 24.09 -22.48 -26.20
N ALA A 275 22.93 -22.90 -25.67
CA ALA A 275 22.63 -22.85 -24.24
C ALA A 275 23.46 -23.89 -23.45
N PRO A 276 24.07 -23.52 -22.30
CA PRO A 276 24.61 -24.49 -21.36
C PRO A 276 23.49 -25.15 -20.55
N SER A 277 23.65 -26.46 -20.37
CA SER A 277 22.84 -27.36 -19.54
C SER A 277 22.54 -26.81 -18.14
N ALA A 278 21.28 -26.98 -17.72
CA ALA A 278 20.79 -26.68 -16.38
C ALA A 278 21.49 -27.54 -15.31
N GLY A 279 22.42 -26.94 -14.58
CA GLY A 279 22.93 -27.47 -13.33
C GLY A 279 21.96 -27.16 -12.18
N ALA A 280 21.56 -28.20 -11.45
CA ALA A 280 20.77 -28.07 -10.24
C ALA A 280 21.48 -27.15 -9.22
N HIS A 281 20.89 -25.98 -8.94
CA HIS A 281 21.34 -25.14 -7.85
C HIS A 281 21.02 -25.83 -6.51
N LYS A 282 22.05 -26.44 -5.93
CA LYS A 282 22.08 -26.81 -4.51
C LYS A 282 21.95 -25.52 -3.69
N VAL A 283 20.77 -25.29 -3.13
CA VAL A 283 20.51 -24.19 -2.19
C VAL A 283 21.49 -24.38 -1.04
N ALA A 284 22.46 -23.48 -0.92
CA ALA A 284 23.38 -23.46 0.20
C ALA A 284 22.56 -23.19 1.47
N SER A 285 22.59 -24.14 2.39
CA SER A 285 22.04 -24.00 3.74
C SER A 285 22.83 -22.90 4.47
N GLY A 286 22.41 -21.64 4.31
CA GLY A 286 22.91 -20.56 5.13
C GLY A 286 22.63 -20.90 6.59
N THR A 287 23.65 -20.87 7.44
CA THR A 287 23.51 -20.94 8.89
C THR A 287 22.59 -19.79 9.32
N GLY A 288 21.35 -20.12 9.67
CA GLY A 288 20.32 -19.15 10.03
C GLY A 288 20.76 -18.18 11.11
N VAL A 289 20.23 -16.96 11.05
CA VAL A 289 20.53 -15.83 11.95
C VAL A 289 19.98 -16.09 13.37
N ALA A 290 19.19 -17.15 13.55
CA ALA A 290 18.47 -17.45 14.79
C ALA A 290 19.31 -18.02 15.94
N ALA A 291 20.52 -18.54 15.67
CA ALA A 291 21.31 -19.20 16.72
C ALA A 291 21.67 -18.20 17.84
N GLY A 292 21.07 -18.40 19.02
CA GLY A 292 21.28 -17.53 20.20
C GLY A 292 20.45 -16.24 20.21
N ALA A 293 19.53 -16.03 19.27
CA ALA A 293 18.66 -14.86 19.26
C ALA A 293 17.69 -14.88 20.46
N GLN A 294 17.56 -13.74 21.15
CA GLN A 294 16.58 -13.56 22.23
C GLN A 294 15.32 -12.92 21.67
N TRP A 295 14.16 -13.55 21.89
CA TRP A 295 12.90 -13.08 21.34
C TRP A 295 12.06 -12.34 22.38
N PHE A 296 11.43 -11.25 21.95
CA PHE A 296 10.56 -10.42 22.76
C PHE A 296 9.33 -10.01 21.95
N PHE A 297 8.27 -9.65 22.64
CA PHE A 297 7.18 -8.85 22.08
C PHE A 297 7.32 -7.41 22.53
N ARG A 298 7.20 -6.51 21.57
CA ARG A 298 7.13 -5.07 21.75
C ARG A 298 5.71 -4.60 21.53
N ALA A 299 5.15 -3.86 22.49
CA ALA A 299 3.89 -3.16 22.27
C ALA A 299 4.12 -2.00 21.28
N VAL A 300 3.25 -1.90 20.29
CA VAL A 300 3.18 -0.80 19.33
C VAL A 300 1.78 -0.21 19.34
N SER A 301 1.69 1.11 19.16
CA SER A 301 0.39 1.76 19.01
C SER A 301 -0.25 1.34 17.69
N GLY A 302 -1.38 0.63 17.79
CA GLY A 302 -2.20 0.23 16.66
C GLY A 302 -3.17 1.31 16.23
N VAL A 303 -3.85 1.07 15.11
CA VAL A 303 -4.92 1.95 14.61
C VAL A 303 -6.10 1.91 15.59
N GLY A 304 -6.57 3.08 16.04
CA GLY A 304 -7.78 3.19 16.87
C GLY A 304 -7.61 2.83 18.35
N ALA A 305 -6.46 3.17 18.96
CA ALA A 305 -6.12 2.90 20.37
C ALA A 305 -5.94 1.42 20.76
N ALA A 306 -5.98 0.49 19.79
CA ALA A 306 -5.60 -0.90 20.03
C ALA A 306 -4.08 -1.01 20.24
N VAL A 307 -3.66 -1.80 21.22
CA VAL A 307 -2.24 -2.15 21.40
C VAL A 307 -1.92 -3.33 20.50
N GLY A 308 -1.07 -3.11 19.50
CA GLY A 308 -0.47 -4.19 18.71
C GLY A 308 0.77 -4.74 19.40
N PHE A 309 1.13 -5.98 19.10
CA PHE A 309 2.40 -6.55 19.52
C PHE A 309 3.20 -7.00 18.31
N GLU A 310 4.45 -6.56 18.23
CA GLU A 310 5.41 -6.95 17.21
C GLU A 310 6.50 -7.80 17.86
N PRO A 311 6.85 -8.98 17.31
CA PRO A 311 7.99 -9.73 17.80
C PRO A 311 9.30 -9.09 17.32
N THR A 312 10.22 -8.94 18.24
CA THR A 312 11.57 -8.45 17.99
C THR A 312 12.57 -9.50 18.45
N ALA A 313 13.55 -9.82 17.61
CA ALA A 313 14.66 -10.70 17.95
C ALA A 313 15.94 -9.88 18.15
N LEU A 314 16.57 -10.01 19.33
CA LEU A 314 17.88 -9.46 19.64
C LEU A 314 18.95 -10.49 19.25
N LEU A 315 19.82 -10.12 18.33
CA LEU A 315 20.88 -10.96 17.80
C LEU A 315 22.18 -10.78 18.60
N ALA A 316 23.01 -11.81 18.63
CA ALA A 316 24.26 -11.82 19.41
C ALA A 316 25.30 -10.78 18.93
N ASP A 317 25.18 -10.30 17.68
CA ASP A 317 26.06 -9.28 17.09
C ASP A 317 25.66 -7.83 17.46
N GLY A 318 24.69 -7.66 18.36
CA GLY A 318 24.18 -6.35 18.77
C GLY A 318 23.16 -5.73 17.80
N GLN A 319 22.70 -6.48 16.79
CA GLN A 319 21.60 -6.06 15.94
C GLN A 319 20.26 -6.61 16.44
N TYR A 320 19.18 -5.91 16.14
CA TYR A 320 17.84 -6.48 16.29
C TYR A 320 17.11 -6.51 14.95
N VAL A 321 16.12 -7.38 14.86
CA VAL A 321 15.18 -7.43 13.74
C VAL A 321 13.74 -7.54 14.24
N ASP A 322 12.85 -6.73 13.68
CA ASP A 322 11.40 -6.89 13.79
C ASP A 322 10.99 -8.08 12.89
N VAL A 323 10.60 -9.17 13.54
CA VAL A 323 10.42 -10.47 12.90
C VAL A 323 9.18 -10.43 12.02
N GLY A 324 9.37 -10.77 10.74
CA GLY A 324 8.28 -10.82 9.77
C GLY A 324 7.71 -12.22 9.60
N SER A 325 7.23 -12.49 8.38
CA SER A 325 6.62 -13.79 8.04
C SER A 325 7.61 -14.94 7.95
N GLU A 326 8.81 -14.69 7.44
CA GLU A 326 9.84 -15.69 7.22
C GLU A 326 10.55 -16.05 8.54
N PRO A 327 10.72 -17.35 8.86
CA PRO A 327 11.43 -17.79 10.05
C PRO A 327 12.87 -17.28 10.10
N LEU A 328 13.32 -16.82 11.27
CA LEU A 328 14.67 -16.31 11.48
C LEU A 328 15.74 -17.36 11.21
N GLU A 329 15.41 -18.65 11.40
CA GLU A 329 16.27 -19.80 11.15
C GLU A 329 16.61 -19.99 9.66
N THR A 330 15.79 -19.45 8.76
CA THR A 330 16.01 -19.52 7.30
C THR A 330 16.25 -18.15 6.67
N LEU A 331 16.13 -17.08 7.46
CA LEU A 331 16.22 -15.71 6.98
C LEU A 331 17.61 -15.38 6.45
N ASN A 332 17.69 -14.93 5.19
CA ASN A 332 18.89 -14.29 4.67
C ASN A 332 18.94 -12.83 5.16
N ALA A 333 19.69 -12.56 6.24
CA ALA A 333 19.79 -11.22 6.84
C ALA A 333 20.17 -10.12 5.85
N ALA A 334 21.14 -10.37 4.96
CA ALA A 334 21.60 -9.36 4.01
C ALA A 334 20.50 -9.00 3.01
N ALA A 335 19.83 -10.02 2.45
CA ALA A 335 18.70 -9.81 1.57
C ALA A 335 17.55 -9.10 2.32
N ASP A 336 17.22 -9.54 3.52
CA ASP A 336 16.14 -8.96 4.30
C ASP A 336 16.40 -7.49 4.69
N LYS A 337 17.62 -7.13 5.08
CA LYS A 337 18.04 -5.73 5.30
C LYS A 337 17.87 -4.86 4.06
N ALA A 338 18.20 -5.40 2.89
CA ALA A 338 18.01 -4.67 1.62
C ALA A 338 16.52 -4.45 1.29
N HIS A 339 15.65 -5.39 1.67
CA HIS A 339 14.21 -5.32 1.38
C HIS A 339 13.39 -4.58 2.45
N ARG A 340 13.79 -4.71 3.72
CA ARG A 340 13.12 -4.17 4.91
C ARG A 340 14.11 -3.45 5.83
N PRO A 341 14.85 -2.42 5.37
CA PRO A 341 15.85 -1.74 6.20
C PRO A 341 15.26 -1.17 7.49
N ALA A 342 13.98 -0.79 7.47
CA ALA A 342 13.28 -0.27 8.64
C ALA A 342 13.01 -1.30 9.75
N ALA A 343 13.05 -2.60 9.43
CA ALA A 343 12.86 -3.67 10.40
C ALA A 343 14.15 -4.01 11.16
N TRP A 344 15.28 -3.37 10.82
CA TRP A 344 16.58 -3.65 11.43
C TRP A 344 17.10 -2.44 12.20
N GLY A 345 17.86 -2.72 13.25
CA GLY A 345 18.56 -1.71 14.01
C GLY A 345 19.61 -2.32 14.93
N HIS A 346 20.04 -1.53 15.91
CA HIS A 346 20.99 -1.95 16.93
C HIS A 346 20.33 -2.00 18.29
N TRP A 347 20.78 -2.92 19.15
CA TRP A 347 20.37 -2.93 20.54
C TRP A 347 21.57 -2.91 21.47
N ARG A 348 21.35 -2.40 22.67
CA ARG A 348 22.29 -2.48 23.78
C ARG A 348 21.53 -2.65 25.09
N LYS A 349 22.18 -3.24 26.09
CA LYS A 349 21.69 -3.22 27.47
C LYS A 349 22.09 -1.92 28.15
N ASP A 350 21.17 -1.35 28.91
CA ASP A 350 21.39 -0.17 29.74
C ASP A 350 20.75 -0.45 31.12
N GLY A 351 21.56 -0.94 32.06
CA GLY A 351 21.08 -1.51 33.32
C GLY A 351 20.12 -2.68 33.08
N SER A 352 18.89 -2.57 33.58
CA SER A 352 17.81 -3.55 33.38
C SER A 352 17.01 -3.33 32.09
N ALA A 353 17.25 -2.23 31.38
CA ALA A 353 16.54 -1.90 30.15
C ALA A 353 17.31 -2.38 28.90
N VAL A 354 16.57 -2.60 27.82
CA VAL A 354 17.09 -2.81 26.48
C VAL A 354 16.81 -1.54 25.68
N VAL A 355 17.85 -0.94 25.11
CA VAL A 355 17.72 0.23 24.23
C VAL A 355 17.79 -0.26 22.78
N LEU A 356 16.73 -0.01 22.01
CA LEU A 356 16.68 -0.28 20.58
C LEU A 356 16.89 1.02 19.81
N THR A 357 17.92 1.07 18.97
CA THR A 357 18.21 2.17 18.05
C THR A 357 17.80 1.75 16.64
N ASN A 358 16.78 2.39 16.08
CA ASN A 358 16.25 2.04 14.76
C ASN A 358 17.13 2.56 13.60
N TYR A 359 16.74 2.22 12.36
CA TYR A 359 17.41 2.65 11.13
C TYR A 359 17.47 4.19 10.91
N LYS A 360 16.70 4.96 11.68
CA LYS A 360 16.71 6.44 11.71
C LYS A 360 17.56 7.00 12.86
N SER A 361 18.34 6.16 13.53
CA SER A 361 19.12 6.51 14.72
C SER A 361 18.29 6.97 15.92
N GLN A 362 16.99 6.64 15.95
CA GLN A 362 16.11 6.95 17.08
C GLN A 362 16.20 5.81 18.10
N SER A 363 16.43 6.16 19.36
CA SER A 363 16.58 5.19 20.44
C SER A 363 15.34 5.14 21.33
N HIS A 364 14.90 3.92 21.66
CA HIS A 364 13.78 3.66 22.55
C HIS A 364 14.22 2.68 23.63
N SER A 365 13.95 3.01 24.89
CA SER A 365 14.30 2.17 26.04
C SER A 365 13.11 1.32 26.47
N TYR A 366 13.35 0.02 26.67
CA TYR A 366 12.34 -0.96 27.03
C TYR A 366 12.77 -1.69 28.30
N SER A 367 11.93 -1.64 29.33
CA SER A 367 12.16 -2.37 30.58
C SER A 367 11.25 -3.58 30.66
N LEU A 368 11.82 -4.74 31.02
CA LEU A 368 11.06 -5.97 31.20
C LEU A 368 9.96 -5.78 32.25
N GLY A 369 8.77 -6.30 31.97
CA GLY A 369 7.64 -6.29 32.90
C GLY A 369 6.79 -5.01 32.90
N THR A 370 7.10 -4.04 32.04
CA THR A 370 6.32 -2.79 31.91
C THR A 370 5.10 -2.90 30.99
N GLY A 371 4.77 -4.12 30.53
CA GLY A 371 3.67 -4.39 29.59
C GLY A 371 3.99 -4.02 28.13
N SER A 372 4.94 -3.11 27.89
CA SER A 372 5.39 -2.73 26.53
C SER A 372 6.52 -3.59 25.98
N TRP A 373 7.13 -4.43 26.81
CA TRP A 373 8.24 -5.32 26.45
C TRP A 373 8.25 -6.57 27.34
N PHE A 374 8.11 -7.74 26.73
CA PHE A 374 8.12 -9.02 27.45
C PHE A 374 8.73 -10.14 26.60
N PRO A 375 9.28 -11.20 27.22
CA PRO A 375 9.89 -12.32 26.49
C PRO A 375 8.88 -13.02 25.58
N ALA A 376 9.37 -13.51 24.44
CA ALA A 376 8.62 -14.38 23.56
C ALA A 376 9.31 -15.75 23.50
N TYR A 377 8.53 -16.81 23.56
CA TYR A 377 9.05 -18.17 23.76
C TYR A 377 8.85 -19.05 22.52
N PRO A 378 9.74 -20.04 22.30
CA PRO A 378 9.57 -20.98 21.21
C PRO A 378 8.40 -21.93 21.49
N ALA A 379 8.01 -22.69 20.47
CA ALA A 379 7.07 -23.77 20.63
C ALA A 379 7.54 -24.82 21.66
N GLY A 380 6.58 -25.41 22.37
CA GLY A 380 6.83 -26.38 23.44
C GLY A 380 7.05 -25.76 24.82
N ALA A 381 7.26 -24.44 24.92
CA ALA A 381 7.38 -23.75 26.21
C ALA A 381 6.05 -23.67 26.98
N ALA A 382 4.92 -23.73 26.27
CA ALA A 382 3.58 -23.95 26.82
C ALA A 382 2.73 -24.74 25.81
N PRO A 383 1.71 -25.49 26.26
CA PRO A 383 0.78 -26.16 25.34
C PRO A 383 -0.04 -25.12 24.56
N LEU A 384 -0.27 -25.37 23.27
CA LEU A 384 -1.16 -24.54 22.46
C LEU A 384 -2.61 -24.69 22.92
N LYS A 385 -3.37 -23.59 22.82
CA LYS A 385 -4.83 -23.63 22.89
C LYS A 385 -5.41 -24.19 21.59
N ARG A 386 -6.67 -24.62 21.66
CA ARG A 386 -7.37 -25.20 20.52
C ARG A 386 -7.60 -24.20 19.40
N ALA A 387 -7.88 -22.94 19.71
CA ALA A 387 -8.27 -21.92 18.75
C ALA A 387 -7.63 -20.58 19.08
N TYR A 388 -7.33 -19.83 18.03
CA TYR A 388 -6.70 -18.53 18.06
C TYR A 388 -7.32 -17.62 17.01
N GLU A 389 -7.49 -16.36 17.36
CA GLU A 389 -8.06 -15.34 16.49
C GLU A 389 -7.12 -14.13 16.38
N CYS A 390 -6.96 -13.63 15.16
CA CYS A 390 -6.37 -12.33 14.88
C CYS A 390 -7.45 -11.51 14.18
N ALA A 391 -8.04 -10.57 14.91
CA ALA A 391 -8.91 -9.56 14.34
C ALA A 391 -8.06 -8.33 13.97
N SER A 392 -8.08 -7.98 12.69
CA SER A 392 -7.56 -6.72 12.20
C SER A 392 -8.68 -5.99 11.50
N GLY A 393 -8.73 -4.68 11.67
CA GLY A 393 -9.81 -3.91 11.11
C GLY A 393 -9.53 -2.43 11.21
N GLY A 394 -10.31 -1.68 10.49
CA GLY A 394 -10.19 -0.24 10.49
C GLY A 394 -11.36 0.37 9.76
N GLN A 395 -11.69 1.58 10.17
CA GLN A 395 -12.51 2.43 9.33
C GLN A 395 -11.66 2.92 8.17
N VAL A 396 -12.17 2.71 6.96
CA VAL A 396 -11.66 3.40 5.78
C VAL A 396 -12.80 4.24 5.23
N GLY A 397 -12.91 5.42 5.84
CA GLY A 397 -14.07 6.30 5.87
C GLY A 397 -15.39 5.60 6.22
N VAL A 398 -16.48 5.66 5.43
CA VAL A 398 -17.81 5.11 5.83
C VAL A 398 -17.89 3.60 5.84
N ALA A 399 -16.84 2.92 5.38
CA ALA A 399 -16.75 1.49 5.37
C ALA A 399 -15.89 1.01 6.54
N SER A 400 -16.44 0.18 7.41
CA SER A 400 -15.67 -0.56 8.40
C SER A 400 -15.24 -1.87 7.78
N ALA A 401 -13.94 -2.06 7.63
CA ALA A 401 -13.36 -3.33 7.22
C ALA A 401 -12.93 -4.11 8.47
N LEU A 402 -13.34 -5.37 8.53
CA LEU A 402 -12.96 -6.33 9.55
C LEU A 402 -12.43 -7.59 8.87
N PHE A 403 -11.23 -7.98 9.24
CA PHE A 403 -10.55 -9.17 8.80
C PHE A 403 -10.25 -10.01 10.03
N ILE A 404 -10.93 -11.12 10.16
CA ILE A 404 -10.72 -12.09 11.23
C ILE A 404 -10.03 -13.29 10.61
N SER A 405 -8.81 -13.57 11.06
CA SER A 405 -8.09 -14.82 10.78
C SER A 405 -8.22 -15.72 11.99
N LYS A 406 -8.75 -16.92 11.82
CA LYS A 406 -8.80 -17.96 12.85
C LYS A 406 -7.89 -19.10 12.48
N ILE A 407 -7.13 -19.61 13.44
CA ILE A 407 -6.42 -20.88 13.33
C ILE A 407 -6.84 -21.78 14.47
N GLN A 408 -7.21 -23.02 14.15
CA GLN A 408 -7.56 -24.04 15.11
C GLN A 408 -6.58 -25.20 14.99
N PHE A 409 -5.98 -25.58 16.11
CA PHE A 409 -5.15 -26.77 16.24
C PHE A 409 -6.06 -27.91 16.70
N LEU A 410 -6.52 -28.72 15.74
CA LEU A 410 -7.54 -29.74 15.94
C LEU A 410 -7.03 -30.89 16.83
N ASN A 411 -5.74 -31.19 16.70
CA ASN A 411 -4.98 -32.12 17.54
C ASN A 411 -3.49 -31.79 17.40
N ALA A 412 -2.60 -32.69 17.84
CA ALA A 412 -1.15 -32.46 17.83
C ALA A 412 -0.52 -32.29 16.43
N THR A 413 -1.21 -32.69 15.36
CA THR A 413 -0.65 -32.66 14.00
C THR A 413 -1.54 -31.99 12.98
N GLN A 414 -2.83 -31.76 13.26
CA GLN A 414 -3.79 -31.21 12.31
C GLN A 414 -4.26 -29.81 12.69
N PHE A 415 -4.46 -28.97 11.69
CA PHE A 415 -5.01 -27.63 11.86
C PHE A 415 -6.06 -27.31 10.81
N SER A 416 -6.91 -26.34 11.13
CA SER A 416 -7.73 -25.61 10.17
C SER A 416 -7.50 -24.11 10.32
N GLN A 417 -7.56 -23.39 9.21
CA GLN A 417 -7.49 -21.94 9.16
C GLN A 417 -8.72 -21.41 8.46
N ALA A 418 -9.40 -20.44 9.06
CA ALA A 418 -10.51 -19.74 8.47
C ALA A 418 -10.22 -18.24 8.39
N GLU A 419 -10.63 -17.60 7.30
CA GLU A 419 -10.60 -16.14 7.20
C GLU A 419 -12.03 -15.65 6.97
N ASN A 420 -12.50 -14.76 7.85
CA ASN A 420 -13.71 -13.98 7.63
C ASN A 420 -13.29 -12.56 7.27
N LYS A 421 -13.75 -12.07 6.13
CA LYS A 421 -13.49 -10.70 5.68
C LYS A 421 -14.83 -10.03 5.48
N GLY A 422 -15.07 -8.94 6.17
CA GLY A 422 -16.28 -8.15 6.09
C GLY A 422 -15.91 -6.71 5.80
N VAL A 423 -16.50 -6.13 4.76
CA VAL A 423 -16.53 -4.70 4.58
C VAL A 423 -17.99 -4.30 4.70
N SER A 424 -18.31 -3.60 5.79
CA SER A 424 -19.62 -2.99 5.99
C SER A 424 -19.53 -1.53 5.61
N SER A 425 -20.51 -0.98 4.89
CA SER A 425 -20.55 0.44 4.60
C SER A 425 -21.97 0.99 4.76
N ASN A 426 -22.11 2.19 5.30
CA ASN A 426 -23.40 2.88 5.43
C ASN A 426 -23.98 3.39 4.08
N THR A 427 -23.54 2.83 2.95
CA THR A 427 -24.04 3.19 1.62
C THR A 427 -24.88 2.05 1.04
N PRO A 428 -25.83 2.34 0.14
CA PRO A 428 -26.70 1.32 -0.48
C PRO A 428 -25.96 0.32 -1.39
N TYR A 429 -24.63 0.44 -1.57
CA TYR A 429 -23.83 -0.41 -2.47
C TYR A 429 -23.27 -1.69 -1.82
N GLY A 430 -23.75 -2.03 -0.62
CA GLY A 430 -23.76 -3.39 -0.11
C GLY A 430 -22.56 -3.81 0.74
N ASN A 431 -22.86 -4.62 1.77
CA ASN A 431 -21.87 -5.29 2.58
C ASN A 431 -21.20 -6.40 1.76
N ALA A 432 -19.87 -6.41 1.70
CA ALA A 432 -19.12 -7.51 1.11
C ALA A 432 -18.62 -8.41 2.23
N SER A 433 -19.00 -9.68 2.20
CA SER A 433 -18.42 -10.68 3.09
C SER A 433 -17.83 -11.84 2.30
N GLY A 434 -16.69 -12.34 2.75
CA GLY A 434 -16.02 -13.50 2.18
C GLY A 434 -15.56 -14.40 3.32
N LYS A 435 -15.77 -15.70 3.14
CA LYS A 435 -15.27 -16.72 4.05
C LYS A 435 -14.39 -17.67 3.26
N SER A 436 -13.22 -18.00 3.81
CA SER A 436 -12.41 -19.10 3.31
C SER A 436 -12.09 -20.04 4.45
N THR A 437 -11.91 -21.31 4.12
CA THR A 437 -11.41 -22.31 5.06
C THR A 437 -10.39 -23.16 4.33
N SER A 438 -9.30 -23.43 5.02
CA SER A 438 -8.24 -24.32 4.58
C SER A 438 -7.76 -25.13 5.78
N GLY A 439 -7.00 -26.18 5.54
CA GLY A 439 -6.46 -26.98 6.61
C GLY A 439 -5.44 -27.98 6.10
N GLY A 440 -4.89 -28.74 7.03
CA GLY A 440 -3.89 -29.75 6.74
C GLY A 440 -3.17 -30.14 8.02
N THR A 441 -1.88 -30.43 7.89
CA THR A 441 -1.03 -30.79 9.02
C THR A 441 -0.07 -29.66 9.38
N TYR A 442 0.26 -29.54 10.65
CA TYR A 442 1.25 -28.58 11.12
C TYR A 442 2.36 -29.25 11.92
N ARG A 443 3.49 -28.56 12.01
CA ARG A 443 4.61 -28.93 12.87
C ARG A 443 5.27 -27.69 13.43
N LEU A 444 5.67 -27.75 14.68
CA LEU A 444 6.41 -26.69 15.35
C LEU A 444 7.87 -27.09 15.53
N GLN A 445 8.78 -26.15 15.30
CA GLN A 445 10.21 -26.31 15.55
C GLN A 445 10.79 -24.98 16.03
N GLY A 446 11.11 -24.86 17.32
CA GLY A 446 11.65 -23.61 17.86
C GLY A 446 10.69 -22.43 17.60
N HIS A 447 11.16 -21.44 16.86
CA HIS A 447 10.38 -20.27 16.43
C HIS A 447 9.83 -20.40 15.00
N THR A 448 9.65 -21.63 14.51
CA THR A 448 9.06 -21.92 13.21
C THR A 448 7.78 -22.74 13.33
N LEU A 449 6.71 -22.27 12.68
CA LEU A 449 5.51 -23.03 12.35
C LEU A 449 5.55 -23.48 10.89
N ILE A 450 5.40 -24.77 10.64
CA ILE A 450 5.34 -25.35 9.31
C ILE A 450 3.91 -25.83 9.07
N LEU A 451 3.26 -25.30 8.03
CA LEU A 451 1.90 -25.65 7.63
C LEU A 451 1.96 -26.39 6.30
N ALA A 452 1.58 -27.66 6.27
CA ALA A 452 1.40 -28.44 5.05
C ALA A 452 -0.10 -28.56 4.77
N TYR A 453 -0.56 -27.84 3.74
CA TYR A 453 -1.96 -27.75 3.36
C TYR A 453 -2.36 -28.95 2.49
N ALA A 454 -3.66 -29.28 2.51
CA ALA A 454 -4.21 -30.40 1.73
C ALA A 454 -3.98 -30.29 0.20
N ASN A 455 -3.71 -29.09 -0.32
CA ASN A 455 -3.38 -28.85 -1.73
C ASN A 455 -1.89 -29.09 -2.07
N GLY A 456 -1.10 -29.63 -1.14
CA GLY A 456 0.33 -29.89 -1.30
C GLY A 456 1.24 -28.68 -1.02
N LEU A 457 0.68 -27.49 -0.78
CA LEU A 457 1.48 -26.31 -0.42
C LEU A 457 2.05 -26.49 0.99
N THR A 458 3.36 -26.28 1.14
CA THR A 458 4.02 -26.18 2.45
C THR A 458 4.50 -24.75 2.67
N VAL A 459 4.11 -24.16 3.79
CA VAL A 459 4.49 -22.79 4.20
C VAL A 459 5.23 -22.86 5.52
N ARG A 460 6.34 -22.14 5.63
CA ARG A 460 7.06 -21.93 6.89
C ARG A 460 6.81 -20.51 7.36
N LYS A 461 6.44 -20.33 8.62
CA LYS A 461 6.16 -19.05 9.24
C LYS A 461 6.93 -18.91 10.54
N SER A 462 7.36 -17.70 10.85
CA SER A 462 7.81 -17.36 12.21
C SER A 462 6.73 -17.66 13.24
N PHE A 463 7.14 -18.12 14.41
CA PHE A 463 6.26 -18.52 15.51
C PHE A 463 6.84 -18.08 16.85
N ALA A 464 5.99 -17.58 17.75
CA ALA A 464 6.35 -17.38 19.14
C ALA A 464 5.12 -17.44 20.06
N LEU A 465 5.33 -17.87 21.30
CA LEU A 465 4.38 -17.76 22.40
C LEU A 465 4.64 -16.47 23.18
N GLY A 466 3.59 -15.82 23.65
CA GLY A 466 3.67 -14.68 24.56
C GLY A 466 4.10 -15.09 25.98
N ALA A 467 4.05 -14.11 26.87
CA ALA A 467 4.32 -14.30 28.29
C ALA A 467 3.18 -13.73 29.15
N SER A 468 3.05 -14.25 30.37
CA SER A 468 2.17 -13.67 31.38
C SER A 468 2.78 -13.77 32.78
N GLY A 469 2.26 -12.98 33.71
CA GLY A 469 2.68 -12.98 35.11
C GLY A 469 3.95 -12.18 35.42
N SER A 470 4.28 -12.11 36.71
CA SER A 470 5.52 -11.54 37.23
C SER A 470 6.12 -12.52 38.25
N PRO A 471 7.26 -13.16 37.96
CA PRO A 471 8.06 -13.05 36.74
C PRO A 471 7.34 -13.60 35.50
N ALA A 472 7.72 -13.09 34.32
CA ALA A 472 7.14 -13.51 33.04
C ALA A 472 7.37 -15.02 32.81
N ARG A 473 6.29 -15.75 32.54
CA ARG A 473 6.29 -17.17 32.18
C ARG A 473 5.66 -17.38 30.80
N PRO A 474 6.06 -18.42 30.05
CA PRO A 474 5.43 -18.74 28.77
C PRO A 474 3.92 -18.88 28.90
N ALA A 475 3.19 -18.20 28.03
CA ALA A 475 1.74 -18.24 28.00
C ALA A 475 1.25 -18.41 26.56
N SER A 476 0.24 -19.25 26.41
CA SER A 476 -0.35 -19.55 25.11
C SER A 476 -1.60 -18.73 24.82
N THR A 477 -1.88 -17.66 25.58
CA THR A 477 -3.01 -16.74 25.36
C THR A 477 -2.74 -15.74 24.25
N LEU A 478 -1.46 -15.50 23.95
CA LEU A 478 -1.00 -14.69 22.83
C LEU A 478 0.04 -15.49 22.07
N ILE A 479 -0.12 -15.60 20.75
CA ILE A 479 0.85 -16.24 19.87
C ILE A 479 1.12 -15.35 18.67
N PHE A 480 2.30 -15.47 18.09
CA PHE A 480 2.65 -14.84 16.83
C PHE A 480 2.77 -15.89 15.74
N ILE A 481 2.18 -15.61 14.58
CA ILE A 481 2.29 -16.45 13.39
C ILE A 481 2.54 -15.55 12.18
N GLY A 482 3.79 -15.57 11.70
CA GLY A 482 4.14 -15.07 10.37
C GLY A 482 3.82 -13.60 10.10
N GLY A 483 3.94 -12.73 11.10
CA GLY A 483 3.69 -11.29 10.99
C GLY A 483 2.48 -10.82 11.79
N ASP A 484 1.61 -11.73 12.20
CA ASP A 484 0.36 -11.41 12.87
C ASP A 484 0.33 -11.97 14.29
N THR A 485 -0.25 -11.21 15.22
CA THR A 485 -0.47 -11.62 16.60
C THR A 485 -1.90 -12.14 16.76
N TYR A 486 -2.04 -13.34 17.33
CA TYR A 486 -3.32 -13.97 17.62
C TYR A 486 -3.50 -14.08 19.13
N THR A 487 -4.74 -13.90 19.58
CA THR A 487 -5.16 -14.19 20.96
C THR A 487 -5.97 -15.48 20.99
N ASP A 488 -6.04 -16.15 22.14
CA ASP A 488 -6.96 -17.27 22.29
C ASP A 488 -8.42 -16.83 22.16
N GLU A 489 -9.25 -17.73 21.61
CA GLU A 489 -10.70 -17.54 21.42
C GLU A 489 -11.51 -17.90 22.67
#